data_AF-A0A418N719-F1
#
_entry.id   AF-A0A418N719-F1
#
_cell.length_a   1.000
_cell.length_b   1.000
_cell.length_c   1.000
_cell.angle_alpha   90.00
_cell.angle_beta   90.00
_cell.angle_gamma   90.00
#
_symmetry.space_group_name_H-M   'P 1'
#
loop_
_entity.id
_entity.type
_entity.pdbx_description
1 polymer ?
#
loop_
_entity_poly.entity_id
_entity_poly.type
_entity_poly.pdbx_seq_one_letter_code
_entity_poly.pdbx_strand_id
1 'polypeptide(L)'
;MVEIYRSKYYSLHQAANERAFYLDLGQKTVRMSLCQLLSLRHKVLSISIEAHFDGDLNKHGFEVLLLCNKEHLFILNTMEVIDLKNLVEHGFVALGLSVATEAVEV
;
A
#
# COMPACT_ATOMS: atom_id res chain seq x y z
N MET A 1 -13.32 7.12 -13.28
CA MET A 1 -12.18 6.48 -12.60
C MET A 1 -12.29 4.98 -12.87
N VAL A 2 -11.18 4.31 -13.15
CA VAL A 2 -11.13 2.87 -13.40
C VAL A 2 -10.49 2.23 -12.17
N GLU A 3 -11.17 1.25 -11.57
CA GLU A 3 -10.60 0.46 -10.49
C GLU A 3 -9.53 -0.47 -11.06
N ILE A 4 -8.32 -0.38 -10.54
CA ILE A 4 -7.18 -1.21 -10.97
C ILE A 4 -7.15 -2.50 -10.16
N TYR A 5 -7.26 -2.35 -8.84
CA TYR A 5 -7.23 -3.48 -7.92
C TYR A 5 -7.88 -3.06 -6.60
N ARG A 6 -8.57 -4.01 -5.97
CA ARG A 6 -9.21 -3.83 -4.67
C ARG A 6 -8.83 -4.98 -3.76
N SER A 7 -8.35 -4.62 -2.57
CA SER A 7 -8.12 -5.54 -1.46
C SER A 7 -9.27 -5.45 -0.45
N LYS A 8 -9.10 -6.07 0.72
CA LYS A 8 -10.16 -6.15 1.74
C LYS A 8 -10.48 -4.78 2.35
N TYR A 9 -9.48 -3.97 2.63
CA TYR A 9 -9.64 -2.66 3.26
C TYR A 9 -9.44 -1.50 2.29
N TYR A 10 -8.63 -1.70 1.24
CA TYR A 10 -8.16 -0.63 0.37
C TYR A 10 -8.46 -0.87 -1.11
N SER A 11 -8.47 0.19 -1.91
CA SER A 11 -8.61 0.08 -3.37
C SER A 11 -7.75 1.09 -4.12
N LEU A 12 -7.22 0.68 -5.26
CA LEU A 12 -6.39 1.50 -6.13
C LEU A 12 -7.15 1.79 -7.42
N HIS A 13 -7.26 3.08 -7.75
CA HIS A 13 -7.97 3.58 -8.91
C HIS A 13 -7.04 4.42 -9.78
N GLN A 14 -7.29 4.41 -11.09
CA GLN A 14 -6.63 5.26 -12.06
C GLN A 14 -7.67 6.15 -12.74
N ALA A 15 -7.39 7.45 -12.85
CA ALA A 15 -8.21 8.32 -13.67
C ALA A 15 -7.81 8.15 -15.15
N ALA A 16 -8.75 7.76 -16.02
CA ALA A 16 -8.45 7.61 -17.46
C ALA A 16 -8.07 8.95 -18.13
N ASN A 17 -8.57 10.06 -17.59
CA ASN A 17 -8.37 11.40 -18.15
C ASN A 17 -7.20 12.16 -17.50
N GLU A 18 -6.63 11.66 -16.41
CA GLU A 18 -5.55 12.30 -15.68
C GLU A 18 -4.42 11.31 -15.40
N ARG A 19 -3.16 11.74 -15.51
CA ARG A 19 -1.99 10.93 -15.11
C ARG A 19 -1.83 10.89 -13.58
N ALA A 20 -2.90 10.56 -12.87
CA ALA A 20 -2.97 10.51 -11.42
C ALA A 20 -3.60 9.19 -10.96
N PHE A 21 -3.06 8.67 -9.87
CA PHE A 21 -3.53 7.50 -9.17
C PHE A 21 -4.27 7.93 -7.91
N TYR A 22 -5.29 7.16 -7.55
CA TYR A 22 -6.13 7.43 -6.38
C TYR A 22 -6.09 6.18 -5.51
N LEU A 23 -5.52 6.31 -4.33
CA LEU A 23 -5.54 5.25 -3.31
C LEU A 23 -6.68 5.55 -2.36
N ASP A 24 -7.68 4.68 -2.33
CA ASP A 24 -8.73 4.73 -1.35
C ASP A 24 -8.36 3.87 -0.14
N LEU A 25 -8.19 4.55 1.00
CA LEU A 25 -7.87 3.93 2.28
C LEU A 25 -9.14 3.67 3.14
N GLY A 26 -10.33 3.72 2.52
CA GLY A 26 -11.62 3.50 3.17
C GLY A 26 -12.17 4.72 3.91
N GLN A 27 -11.30 5.50 4.54
CA GLN A 27 -11.67 6.78 5.19
C GLN A 27 -11.35 8.00 4.32
N LYS A 28 -10.38 7.86 3.42
CA LYS A 28 -9.90 8.97 2.59
C LYS A 28 -9.32 8.44 1.28
N THR A 29 -9.68 9.11 0.20
CA THR A 29 -9.02 8.90 -1.10
C THR A 29 -7.85 9.88 -1.24
N VAL A 30 -6.66 9.34 -1.44
CA VAL A 30 -5.42 10.09 -1.62
C VAL A 30 -5.06 10.12 -3.10
N ARG A 31 -4.98 11.32 -3.67
CA ARG A 31 -4.45 11.52 -5.03
C ARG A 31 -2.93 11.50 -5.00
N MET A 32 -2.32 10.73 -5.89
CA MET A 32 -0.87 10.59 -5.98
C MET A 32 -0.38 10.50 -7.44
N SER A 33 0.82 11.00 -7.68
CA SER A 33 1.55 10.80 -8.94
C SER A 33 2.22 9.43 -8.99
N LEU A 34 2.71 9.02 -10.17
CA LEU A 34 3.44 7.75 -10.32
C LEU A 34 4.64 7.64 -9.37
N CYS A 35 5.43 8.72 -9.21
CA CYS A 35 6.58 8.74 -8.31
C CYS A 35 6.17 8.57 -6.85
N GLN A 36 5.04 9.16 -6.45
CA GLN A 36 4.50 9.00 -5.11
C GLN A 36 3.97 7.57 -4.88
N LEU A 37 3.37 6.96 -5.89
CA LEU A 37 2.97 5.55 -5.86
C LEU A 37 4.19 4.61 -5.75
N LEU A 38 5.27 4.89 -6.48
CA LEU A 38 6.54 4.16 -6.37
C LEU A 38 7.17 4.31 -4.97
N SER A 39 7.14 5.52 -4.41
CA SER A 39 7.61 5.77 -3.05
C SER A 39 6.76 5.04 -2.01
N LEU A 40 5.43 5.00 -2.18
CA LEU A 40 4.54 4.18 -1.37
C LEU A 40 4.96 2.71 -1.42
N ARG A 41 5.19 2.15 -2.60
CA ARG A 41 5.63 0.76 -2.74
C ARG A 41 6.90 0.48 -1.95
N HIS A 42 7.93 1.31 -2.11
CA HIS A 42 9.18 1.13 -1.40
C HIS A 42 8.98 1.18 0.12
N LYS A 43 8.20 2.15 0.62
CA LYS A 43 7.91 2.27 2.05
C LYS A 43 7.15 1.06 2.57
N VAL A 44 6.07 0.67 1.90
CA VAL A 44 5.21 -0.44 2.32
C VAL A 44 5.98 -1.76 2.33
N LEU A 45 6.79 -2.04 1.31
CA LEU A 45 7.63 -3.25 1.26
C LEU A 45 8.74 -3.25 2.32
N SER A 46 9.25 -2.08 2.71
CA SER A 46 10.27 -1.96 3.76
C SER A 46 9.75 -2.19 5.19
N ILE A 47 8.44 -2.19 5.41
CA ILE A 47 7.86 -2.46 6.73
C ILE A 47 8.15 -3.92 7.10
N SER A 48 8.87 -4.15 8.19
CA SER A 48 9.09 -5.50 8.71
C SER A 48 7.85 -5.98 9.48
N ILE A 49 7.13 -6.95 8.91
CA ILE A 49 5.98 -7.56 9.60
C ILE A 49 6.46 -8.34 10.83
N GLU A 50 7.64 -8.96 10.75
CA GLU A 50 8.22 -9.74 11.85
C GLU A 50 8.41 -8.89 13.10
N ALA A 51 8.80 -7.62 12.92
CA ALA A 51 8.96 -6.68 14.02
C ALA A 51 7.64 -6.38 14.76
N HIS A 52 6.47 -6.59 14.14
CA HIS A 52 5.17 -6.43 14.82
C HIS A 52 4.87 -7.57 15.80
N PHE A 53 5.54 -8.71 15.67
CA PHE A 53 5.36 -9.88 16.54
C PHE A 53 6.44 -9.98 17.62
N ASP A 54 7.51 -9.19 17.50
CA ASP A 54 8.55 -9.08 18.53
C ASP A 54 8.12 -8.10 19.62
N GLY A 55 7.85 -8.66 20.80
CA GLY A 55 7.41 -7.92 21.99
C GLY A 55 8.45 -6.95 22.56
N ASP A 56 9.71 -7.02 22.13
CA ASP A 56 10.75 -6.06 22.54
C ASP A 56 10.90 -4.90 21.56
N LEU A 57 10.47 -5.05 20.30
CA LEU A 57 10.58 -4.03 19.25
C LEU A 57 9.28 -3.24 19.03
N ASN A 58 8.12 -3.92 18.95
CA ASN A 58 6.83 -3.25 18.71
C ASN A 58 5.68 -3.93 19.46
N LYS A 59 5.59 -3.69 20.78
CA LYS A 59 4.58 -4.28 21.69
C LYS A 59 3.12 -4.15 21.25
N HIS A 60 2.81 -3.15 20.42
CA HIS A 60 1.43 -2.84 20.06
C HIS A 60 1.10 -3.18 18.59
N GLY A 61 2.10 -3.57 17.79
CA GLY A 61 1.89 -4.00 16.39
C GLY A 61 1.29 -2.90 15.49
N PHE A 62 1.57 -1.63 15.80
CA PHE A 62 1.16 -0.49 14.98
C PHE A 62 2.32 0.02 14.15
N GLU A 63 2.02 0.45 12.94
CA GLU A 63 2.97 1.12 12.04
C GLU A 63 2.46 2.50 11.64
N VAL A 64 3.36 3.47 11.61
CA VAL A 64 3.04 4.83 11.18
C VAL A 64 3.50 5.04 9.75
N LEU A 65 2.55 5.22 8.83
CA LEU A 65 2.81 5.44 7.41
C LEU A 65 2.58 6.90 7.02
N LEU A 66 3.62 7.54 6.49
CA LEU A 66 3.57 8.91 5.96
C LEU A 66 3.57 8.91 4.43
N LEU A 67 2.53 9.47 3.81
CA LEU A 67 2.36 9.55 2.34
C LEU A 67 2.43 10.98 1.82
N CYS A 68 2.63 11.12 0.51
CA CYS A 68 2.62 12.39 -0.23
C CYS A 68 3.45 13.49 0.47
N ASN A 69 4.76 13.29 0.64
CA ASN A 69 5.65 14.27 1.29
C ASN A 69 5.21 14.69 2.73
N LYS A 70 4.64 13.75 3.51
CA LYS A 70 4.15 13.94 4.89
C LYS A 70 2.82 14.70 4.99
N GLU A 71 2.10 14.88 3.89
CA GLU A 71 0.75 15.47 3.91
C GLU A 71 -0.31 14.54 4.52
N HIS A 72 -0.05 13.23 4.53
CA HIS A 72 -0.97 12.25 5.09
C HIS A 72 -0.24 11.30 6.04
N LEU A 73 -0.80 11.15 7.24
CA LEU A 73 -0.33 10.26 8.28
C LEU A 73 -1.40 9.21 8.53
N PHE A 74 -1.01 7.94 8.47
CA PHE A 74 -1.85 6.80 8.78
C PHE A 74 -1.20 5.98 9.89
N ILE A 75 -2.01 5.50 10.82
CA ILE A 75 -1.61 4.52 11.82
C ILE A 75 -2.30 3.23 11.40
N LEU A 76 -1.50 2.20 11.11
CA LEU A 76 -1.97 0.94 10.55
C LEU A 76 -1.69 -0.19 11.52
N ASN A 77 -2.65 -1.10 11.67
CA ASN A 77 -2.46 -2.34 12.40
C ASN A 77 -1.73 -3.36 11.53
N THR A 78 -1.18 -4.42 12.13
CA THR A 78 -0.54 -5.52 11.39
C THR A 78 -1.41 -6.05 10.24
N MET A 79 -2.72 -6.23 10.45
CA MET A 79 -3.63 -6.71 9.40
C MET A 79 -3.79 -5.72 8.24
N GLU A 80 -3.84 -4.43 8.55
CA GLU A 80 -3.93 -3.36 7.55
C GLU A 80 -2.63 -3.22 6.76
N VAL A 81 -1.48 -3.38 7.43
CA VAL A 81 -0.17 -3.40 6.76
C VAL A 81 -0.08 -4.58 5.79
N ILE A 82 -0.54 -5.77 6.19
CA ILE A 82 -0.55 -6.95 5.31
C ILE A 82 -1.47 -6.70 4.10
N ASP A 83 -2.68 -6.18 4.32
CA ASP A 83 -3.61 -5.86 3.23
C ASP A 83 -3.05 -4.79 2.29
N LEU A 84 -2.36 -3.77 2.83
CA LEU A 84 -1.73 -2.72 2.05
C LEU A 84 -0.55 -3.25 1.22
N LYS A 85 0.25 -4.17 1.76
CA LYS A 85 1.31 -4.86 1.01
C LYS A 85 0.73 -5.61 -0.18
N ASN A 86 -0.31 -6.42 0.04
CA ASN A 86 -0.99 -7.15 -1.03
C ASN A 86 -1.56 -6.19 -2.09
N LEU A 87 -2.23 -5.11 -1.66
CA LEU A 87 -2.78 -4.11 -2.58
C LEU A 87 -1.69 -3.49 -3.46
N VAL A 88 -0.54 -3.13 -2.87
CA VAL A 88 0.57 -2.55 -3.62
C VAL A 88 1.17 -3.57 -4.58
N GLU A 89 1.43 -4.80 -4.15
CA GLU A 89 2.03 -5.82 -5.02
C GLU A 89 1.12 -6.14 -6.22
N HIS A 90 -0.14 -6.48 -5.97
CA HIS A 90 -1.09 -6.80 -7.03
C HIS A 90 -1.47 -5.57 -7.87
N GLY A 91 -1.58 -4.39 -7.25
CA GLY A 91 -1.85 -3.15 -7.95
C GLY A 91 -0.75 -2.79 -8.94
N PHE A 92 0.52 -2.99 -8.59
CA PHE A 92 1.64 -2.76 -9.51
C PHE A 92 1.69 -3.77 -10.66
N VAL A 93 1.30 -5.02 -10.42
CA VAL A 93 1.15 -6.03 -11.48
C VAL A 93 0.01 -5.65 -12.42
N ALA A 94 -1.15 -5.24 -11.90
CA ALA A 94 -2.29 -4.81 -12.70
C ALA A 94 -2.01 -3.55 -13.54
N LEU A 95 -1.11 -2.67 -13.06
CA LEU A 95 -0.61 -1.53 -13.82
C LEU A 95 0.46 -1.90 -14.88
N GLY A 96 0.91 -3.15 -14.94
CA GLY A 96 2.00 -3.60 -15.81
C GLY A 96 3.37 -3.05 -15.42
N LEU A 97 3.54 -2.60 -14.18
CA LEU A 97 4.78 -2.02 -13.64
C LEU A 97 5.64 -3.04 -12.89
N SER A 98 5.10 -4.23 -12.63
CA SER A 98 5.78 -5.35 -11.98
C SER A 98 5.35 -6.67 -12.62
N VAL A 99 6.21 -7.68 -12.53
CA VAL A 99 5.85 -9.06 -12.84
C VAL A 99 5.24 -9.68 -11.59
N ALA A 100 4.23 -10.54 -11.75
CA ALA A 100 3.72 -11.35 -10.66
C ALA A 100 4.82 -12.32 -10.23
N THR A 101 5.36 -12.16 -9.03
CA THR A 101 6.16 -13.20 -8.42
C THR A 101 5.19 -14.24 -7.91
N GLU A 102 5.13 -15.40 -8.55
CA GLU A 102 4.50 -16.58 -7.95
C GLU A 102 5.23 -16.84 -6.63
N ALA A 103 4.58 -16.52 -5.51
CA ALA A 103 5.06 -16.97 -4.22
C ALA A 103 5.02 -18.50 -4.27
N VAL A 104 6.21 -19.10 -4.25
CA VAL A 104 6.38 -20.55 -4.12
C VAL A 104 5.62 -20.97 -2.86
N GLU A 105 4.51 -21.70 -3.03
CA GLU A 105 3.92 -22.48 -1.96
C GLU A 105 4.99 -23.49 -1.52
N VAL A 106 5.54 -23.31 -0.32
CA VAL A 106 6.38 -24.30 0.37
C VAL A 106 5.53 -24.96 1.44
#